data_AF-A0A0C5VFE8-F1
#
_entry.id   AF-A0A0C5VFE8-F1
#
_cell.length_a   1.000
_cell.length_b   1.000
_cell.length_c   1.000
_cell.angle_alpha   90.00
_cell.angle_beta   90.00
_cell.angle_gamma   90.00
#
_symmetry.space_group_name_H-M   'P 1'
#
loop_
_entity.id
_entity.type
_entity.pdbx_description
1 polymer ?
#
loop_
_entity_poly.entity_id
_entity_poly.type
_entity_poly.pdbx_seq_one_letter_code
_entity_poly.pdbx_strand_id
1 'polypeptide(L)'
;MSNGKVRKPDLVIENGWVKVKHWPRGVSTFDKPGVPKGKDWIHYKIPAGTRLPNGLAIVKDSYNESFSATHYTIAPAHDMPIEQFRMLLKLFAAEIERLAK
;
A
#
# COMPACT_ATOMS: atom_id res chain seq x y z
N MET A 1 -20.65 9.83 -1.91
CA MET A 1 -20.19 9.63 -3.30
C MET A 1 -19.40 10.85 -3.71
N SER A 2 -18.24 10.71 -4.34
CA SER A 2 -17.41 11.85 -4.76
C SER A 2 -18.13 12.70 -5.82
N ASN A 3 -18.04 14.03 -5.71
CA ASN A 3 -18.61 15.04 -6.63
C ASN A 3 -17.98 15.01 -8.04
N GLY A 4 -17.83 13.85 -8.69
CA GLY A 4 -17.28 13.73 -10.05
C GLY A 4 -15.79 14.08 -10.20
N LYS A 5 -15.10 14.47 -9.12
CA LYS A 5 -13.64 14.73 -9.15
C LYS A 5 -12.89 13.42 -9.36
N VAL A 6 -12.09 13.36 -10.43
CA VAL A 6 -11.16 12.26 -10.69
C VAL A 6 -10.18 12.15 -9.53
N ARG A 7 -10.13 10.97 -8.90
CA ARG A 7 -9.18 10.68 -7.81
C ARG A 7 -7.78 10.61 -8.39
N LYS A 8 -6.81 11.25 -7.74
CA LYS A 8 -5.39 11.10 -8.10
C LYS A 8 -4.98 9.63 -7.92
N PRO A 9 -4.26 9.03 -8.87
CA PRO A 9 -3.81 7.66 -8.74
C PRO A 9 -2.80 7.54 -7.60
N ASP A 10 -2.81 6.40 -6.91
CA ASP A 10 -1.87 6.12 -5.81
C ASP A 10 -0.46 5.74 -6.34
N LEU A 11 -0.35 5.52 -7.66
CA LEU A 11 0.89 5.13 -8.33
C LEU A 11 0.92 5.64 -9.78
N VAL A 12 2.09 6.08 -10.25
CA VAL A 12 2.31 6.51 -11.64
C VAL A 12 3.01 5.40 -12.43
N ILE A 13 2.42 5.02 -13.57
CA ILE A 13 2.97 4.01 -14.47
C ILE A 13 3.51 4.70 -15.72
N GLU A 14 4.77 4.45 -16.05
CA GLU A 14 5.44 5.02 -17.22
C GLU A 14 5.89 3.88 -18.13
N ASN A 15 5.30 3.74 -19.31
CA ASN A 15 5.61 2.68 -20.28
C ASN A 15 5.50 1.25 -19.71
N GLY A 16 4.54 1.02 -18.81
CA GLY A 16 4.37 -0.28 -18.13
C GLY A 16 5.30 -0.50 -16.94
N TRP A 17 6.09 0.50 -16.56
CA TRP A 17 7.00 0.44 -15.41
C TRP A 17 6.50 1.29 -14.24
N VAL A 18 6.73 0.76 -13.06
CA VAL A 18 6.57 1.42 -11.77
C VAL A 18 7.96 1.91 -11.38
N LYS A 19 8.15 3.23 -11.36
CA LYS A 19 9.45 3.85 -11.05
C LYS A 19 9.45 4.43 -9.64
N VAL A 20 10.51 4.16 -8.88
CA VAL A 20 10.67 4.61 -7.48
C VAL A 20 10.71 6.13 -7.35
N LYS A 21 11.21 6.82 -8.40
CA LYS A 21 11.31 8.28 -8.42
C LYS A 21 9.97 9.01 -8.37
N HIS A 22 8.87 8.36 -8.76
CA HIS A 22 7.56 9.00 -8.85
C HIS A 22 6.84 8.97 -7.49
N TRP A 23 6.14 10.04 -7.15
CA TRP A 23 5.29 10.14 -5.96
C TRP A 23 3.87 10.55 -6.38
N PRO A 24 2.79 9.95 -5.86
CA PRO A 24 2.73 8.84 -4.90
C PRO A 24 3.19 7.50 -5.50
N ARG A 25 3.59 6.57 -4.63
CA ARG A 25 4.39 5.38 -5.00
C ARG A 25 3.84 4.04 -4.50
N GLY A 26 2.57 3.93 -4.13
CA GLY A 26 2.16 2.67 -3.51
C GLY A 26 0.83 2.62 -2.80
N VAL A 27 0.68 1.56 -2.02
CA VAL A 27 -0.53 1.24 -1.26
C VAL A 27 -0.40 1.81 0.15
N SER A 28 -1.32 2.70 0.52
CA SER A 28 -1.41 3.29 1.86
C SER A 28 -1.78 2.27 2.93
N THR A 29 -1.06 2.29 4.05
CA THR A 29 -1.37 1.54 5.27
C THR A 29 -1.18 2.43 6.51
N PHE A 30 -1.67 1.96 7.65
CA PHE A 30 -1.63 2.71 8.92
C PHE A 30 -1.23 1.80 10.08
N ASP A 31 -0.60 2.38 11.11
CA ASP A 31 -0.26 1.68 12.35
C ASP A 31 -1.44 1.50 13.31
N LYS A 32 -2.61 2.02 12.96
CA LYS A 32 -3.83 1.96 13.75
C LYS A 32 -4.91 1.15 13.03
N PRO A 33 -5.63 0.25 13.71
CA PRO A 33 -6.75 -0.46 13.11
C PRO A 33 -7.96 0.46 12.88
N GLY A 34 -8.83 0.08 11.94
CA GLY A 34 -10.10 0.76 11.69
C GLY A 34 -9.99 2.12 11.00
N VAL A 35 -8.84 2.46 10.45
CA VAL A 35 -8.63 3.68 9.66
C VAL A 35 -8.22 3.36 8.21
N PRO A 36 -8.72 4.13 7.23
CA PRO A 36 -9.79 5.13 7.38
C PRO A 36 -11.14 4.46 7.69
N LYS A 37 -12.05 5.21 8.32
CA LYS A 37 -13.39 4.74 8.65
C LYS A 37 -14.30 4.87 7.42
N GLY A 38 -15.08 3.84 7.13
CA GLY A 38 -16.14 3.89 6.14
C GLY A 38 -17.11 2.74 6.31
N LYS A 39 -18.35 2.94 5.88
CA LYS A 39 -19.48 2.03 6.12
C LYS A 39 -19.20 0.59 5.63
N ASP A 40 -18.45 0.46 4.54
CA ASP A 40 -18.19 -0.82 3.86
C ASP A 40 -16.68 -1.14 3.78
N TRP A 41 -15.87 -0.56 4.67
CA TRP A 41 -14.43 -0.82 4.69
C TRP A 41 -14.11 -2.12 5.44
N ILE A 42 -13.40 -3.01 4.77
CA ILE A 42 -12.78 -4.20 5.38
C ILE A 42 -11.31 -3.87 5.62
N HIS A 43 -10.84 -4.02 6.85
CA HIS A 43 -9.44 -3.78 7.22
C HIS A 43 -8.69 -5.11 7.34
N TYR A 44 -7.61 -5.25 6.57
CA TYR A 44 -6.66 -6.34 6.72
C TYR A 44 -5.52 -5.90 7.63
N LYS A 45 -5.18 -6.72 8.61
CA LYS A 45 -4.03 -6.48 9.50
C LYS A 45 -2.81 -7.18 8.93
N ILE A 46 -1.70 -6.47 8.81
CA ILE A 46 -0.38 -7.04 8.51
C ILE A 46 0.30 -7.32 9.86
N PRO A 47 0.49 -8.59 10.27
CA PRO A 47 1.16 -8.90 11.53
C PRO A 47 2.61 -8.39 11.55
N ALA A 48 3.08 -8.00 12.74
CA ALA A 48 4.50 -7.71 12.93
C ALA A 48 5.34 -8.97 12.64
N GLY A 49 6.48 -8.80 11.98
CA GLY A 49 7.33 -9.93 11.56
C GLY A 49 6.88 -10.63 10.27
N THR A 50 5.80 -10.19 9.61
CA THR A 50 5.43 -10.68 8.28
C THR A 50 6.58 -10.46 7.31
N ARG A 51 6.97 -11.52 6.59
CA ARG A 51 8.06 -11.44 5.61
C ARG A 51 7.63 -10.59 4.42
N LEU A 52 8.33 -9.47 4.20
CA LEU A 52 8.13 -8.63 3.02
C LEU A 52 8.81 -9.27 1.80
N PRO A 53 8.12 -9.43 0.66
CA PRO A 53 8.75 -9.92 -0.56
C PRO A 53 9.89 -9.01 -1.04
N ASN A 54 10.97 -9.63 -1.52
CA ASN A 54 12.08 -8.90 -2.13
C ASN A 54 11.57 -8.09 -3.33
N GLY A 55 11.81 -6.78 -3.30
CA GLY A 55 11.29 -5.83 -4.30
C GLY A 55 10.15 -4.95 -3.80
N LEU A 56 9.55 -5.25 -2.64
CA LEU A 56 8.69 -4.31 -1.93
C LEU A 56 9.45 -3.63 -0.78
N ALA A 57 9.03 -2.41 -0.47
CA ALA A 57 9.48 -1.65 0.69
C ALA A 57 8.26 -1.10 1.44
N ILE A 58 8.34 -1.02 2.76
CA ILE A 58 7.37 -0.27 3.57
C ILE A 58 8.04 1.01 4.02
N VAL A 59 7.56 2.14 3.53
CA VAL A 59 8.12 3.46 3.86
C VAL A 59 7.27 4.08 4.95
N LYS A 60 7.92 4.55 6.03
CA LYS A 60 7.29 5.39 7.05
C LYS A 60 7.14 6.80 6.50
N ASP A 61 5.90 7.27 6.40
CA ASP A 61 5.61 8.64 5.99
C ASP A 61 5.35 9.50 7.23
N SER A 62 4.39 10.42 7.18
CA SER A 62 4.06 11.34 8.26
C SER A 62 2.91 10.83 9.14
N TYR A 63 2.82 11.37 10.35
CA TYR A 63 1.62 11.23 11.18
C TYR A 63 0.43 11.94 10.52
N ASN A 64 -0.70 11.25 10.43
CA ASN A 64 -1.95 11.80 9.93
C ASN A 64 -2.85 12.14 11.13
N GLU A 65 -2.99 13.43 11.42
CA GLU A 65 -3.78 13.91 12.57
C GLU A 65 -5.25 13.51 12.47
N SER A 66 -5.84 13.54 11.27
CA SER A 66 -7.24 13.19 11.03
C SER A 66 -7.56 11.74 11.36
N PHE A 67 -6.61 10.83 11.15
CA PHE A 67 -6.74 9.42 11.52
C PHE A 67 -6.13 9.10 12.88
N SER A 68 -5.38 10.05 13.44
CA SER A 68 -4.54 9.88 14.62
C SER A 68 -3.69 8.61 14.51
N ALA A 69 -3.03 8.45 13.36
CA ALA A 69 -2.27 7.26 12.97
C ALA A 69 -1.09 7.66 12.07
N THR A 70 0.03 6.94 12.15
CA THR A 70 1.14 7.13 11.21
C THR A 70 0.82 6.48 9.88
N HIS A 71 0.98 7.23 8.79
CA HIS A 71 0.84 6.70 7.43
C HIS A 71 2.11 5.95 7.03
N TYR A 72 1.93 4.81 6.38
CA TYR A 72 2.98 4.05 5.72
C TYR A 72 2.57 3.76 4.28
N THR A 73 3.56 3.56 3.41
CA THR A 73 3.32 3.20 2.02
C THR A 73 4.05 1.91 1.68
N ILE A 74 3.33 0.90 1.18
CA ILE A 74 3.93 -0.26 0.50
C ILE A 74 4.27 0.14 -0.93
N ALA A 75 5.56 0.24 -1.22
CA ALA A 75 6.13 0.81 -2.45
C ALA A 75 7.07 -0.19 -3.15
N PRO A 76 7.39 0.00 -4.44
CA PRO A 76 8.50 -0.70 -5.07
C PRO A 76 9.83 -0.30 -4.41
N ALA A 77 10.72 -1.27 -4.20
CA ALA A 77 12.07 -1.02 -3.69
C ALA A 77 13.05 -0.58 -4.80
N HIS A 78 12.75 -0.91 -6.06
CA HIS A 78 13.49 -0.53 -7.26
C HIS A 78 12.53 -0.48 -8.45
N ASP A 79 12.93 0.17 -9.54
CA ASP A 79 12.13 0.26 -10.75
C ASP A 79 11.81 -1.15 -11.29
N MET A 80 10.54 -1.41 -11.56
CA MET A 80 10.09 -2.73 -12.03
C MET A 80 8.87 -2.66 -12.94
N PRO A 81 8.60 -3.68 -13.76
CA PRO A 81 7.35 -3.78 -14.51
C PRO A 81 6.14 -3.83 -13.58
N ILE A 82 5.02 -3.22 -14.01
CA ILE A 82 3.77 -3.22 -13.24
C ILE A 82 3.28 -4.63 -12.90
N GLU A 83 3.48 -5.59 -13.80
CA GLU A 83 3.07 -6.98 -13.56
C GLU A 83 3.90 -7.64 -12.45
N GLN A 84 5.20 -7.33 -12.37
CA GLN A 84 6.04 -7.78 -11.26
C GLN A 84 5.60 -7.17 -9.94
N PHE A 85 5.31 -5.86 -9.91
CA PHE A 85 4.82 -5.18 -8.72
C PHE A 85 3.49 -5.79 -8.23
N ARG A 86 2.53 -6.03 -9.14
CA ARG A 86 1.25 -6.69 -8.85
C ARG A 86 1.44 -8.11 -8.32
N MET A 87 2.36 -8.87 -8.90
CA MET A 87 2.69 -10.22 -8.44
C MET A 87 3.24 -10.20 -7.01
N LEU A 88 4.17 -9.30 -6.69
CA LEU A 88 4.72 -9.17 -5.35
C LEU A 88 3.65 -8.79 -4.31
N LEU A 89 2.72 -7.88 -4.65
CA LEU A 89 1.59 -7.54 -3.79
C LEU A 89 0.67 -8.75 -3.54
N LYS A 90 0.40 -9.57 -4.56
CA LYS A 90 -0.38 -10.81 -4.39
C LYS A 90 0.31 -11.81 -3.47
N LEU A 91 1.62 -12.01 -3.63
CA LEU A 91 2.40 -12.89 -2.77
C LEU A 91 2.39 -12.40 -1.32
N PHE A 92 2.50 -11.08 -1.12
CA PHE A 92 2.43 -10.50 0.21
C PHE A 92 1.06 -10.69 0.85
N ALA A 93 -0.02 -10.45 0.11
CA ALA A 93 -1.39 -10.67 0.57
C ALA A 93 -1.62 -12.13 0.97
N ALA A 94 -1.17 -13.09 0.15
CA ALA A 94 -1.30 -14.51 0.45
C ALA A 94 -0.55 -14.92 1.74
N GLU A 95 0.63 -14.35 1.99
CA GLU A 95 1.37 -14.60 3.23
C GLU A 95 0.65 -14.01 4.45
N ILE A 96 0.07 -12.81 4.33
CA ILE A 96 -0.74 -12.20 5.39
C ILE A 96 -1.96 -13.06 5.72
N GLU A 97 -2.68 -13.53 4.70
CA GLU A 97 -3.84 -14.42 4.88
C GLU A 97 -3.45 -15.76 5.53
N ARG A 98 -2.25 -16.28 5.22
CA ARG A 98 -1.73 -17.51 5.83
C ARG A 98 -1.43 -17.32 7.32
N LEU A 99 -0.92 -16.15 7.72
CA LEU A 99 -0.61 -15.83 9.12
C LEU A 99 -1.83 -15.41 9.94
N ALA A 100 -2.93 -15.04 9.28
CA ALA A 100 -4.17 -14.64 9.95
C ALA A 100 -5.08 -15.82 10.34
N LYS A 101 -4.75 -17.04 9.90
CA LYS A 101 -5.36 -18.30 10.33
C LYS A 101 -4.68 -18.83 11.59
#